data_AF-A0AAC8QIA2-F1
#
_entry.id   AF-A0AAC8QIA2-F1
#
_cell.length_a   1.000
_cell.length_b   1.000
_cell.length_c   1.000
_cell.angle_alpha   90.00
_cell.angle_beta   90.00
_cell.angle_gamma   90.00
#
_symmetry.space_group_name_H-M   'P 1'
#
loop_
_entity.id
_entity.type
_entity.pdbx_description
1 polymer ?
#
loop_
_entity_poly.entity_id
_entity_poly.type
_entity_poly.pdbx_seq_one_letter_code
_entity_poly.pdbx_strand_id
1 'polypeptide(L)'
;MEAPGSCPEGFFCREGLNGPSCLPTCEGRACPEGQVCIQPDMEKGVSVCAQVHGQNCQETPCPEGQKCSMWNTFSHPYEAWGTCILYCDEENPASCPEGFVCSIGACRKSCDPAVPDACGPHYKCHRYSEKYPWACDPDI
;
A
#
# COMPACT_ATOMS: atom_id res chain seq x y z
N MET A 1 -24.07 22.92 -18.84
CA MET A 1 -23.44 24.03 -18.08
C MET A 1 -22.50 23.36 -17.08
N GLU A 2 -21.23 23.23 -17.41
CA GLU A 2 -20.20 22.81 -16.46
C GLU A 2 -19.85 24.03 -15.59
N ALA A 3 -19.94 23.88 -14.28
CA ALA A 3 -19.60 24.96 -13.36
C ALA A 3 -18.09 25.23 -13.43
N PRO A 4 -17.64 26.47 -13.67
CA PRO A 4 -16.23 26.82 -13.66
C PRO A 4 -15.68 26.63 -12.25
N GLY A 5 -14.97 25.53 -12.02
CA GLY A 5 -14.47 25.12 -10.70
C GLY A 5 -14.80 23.68 -10.29
N SER A 6 -15.50 22.91 -11.12
CA SER A 6 -15.80 21.49 -10.86
C SER A 6 -14.92 20.57 -11.67
N CYS A 7 -14.28 19.60 -11.01
CA CYS A 7 -13.48 18.58 -11.67
C CYS A 7 -14.35 17.63 -12.50
N PRO A 8 -13.79 17.03 -13.57
CA PRO A 8 -14.51 16.06 -14.38
C PRO A 8 -14.97 14.87 -13.53
N GLU A 9 -15.99 14.17 -14.02
CA GLU A 9 -16.53 13.00 -13.34
C GLU A 9 -15.42 11.96 -13.13
N GLY A 10 -15.13 11.62 -11.87
CA GLY A 10 -14.06 10.69 -11.47
C GLY A 10 -12.90 11.40 -10.80
N PHE A 11 -13.00 12.71 -10.61
CA PHE A 11 -11.99 13.53 -10.01
C PHE A 11 -12.61 14.44 -8.96
N PHE A 12 -11.89 14.67 -7.87
CA PHE A 12 -12.25 15.68 -6.88
C PHE A 12 -11.26 16.83 -6.93
N CYS A 13 -11.76 18.03 -6.63
CA CYS A 13 -10.92 19.21 -6.55
C CYS A 13 -10.22 19.23 -5.19
N ARG A 14 -8.89 19.33 -5.20
CA ARG A 14 -8.10 19.56 -3.99
C ARG A 14 -7.25 20.80 -4.16
N GLU A 15 -7.25 21.66 -3.16
CA GLU A 15 -6.24 22.71 -3.06
C GLU A 15 -4.89 22.10 -2.65
N GLY A 16 -3.90 22.24 -3.53
CA GLY A 16 -2.52 21.87 -3.28
C GLY A 16 -1.62 23.09 -3.17
N LEU A 17 -0.33 22.85 -2.89
CA LEU A 17 0.68 23.90 -2.82
C LEU A 17 0.86 24.68 -4.14
N ASN A 18 0.48 24.06 -5.27
CA ASN A 18 0.52 24.67 -6.61
C ASN A 18 -0.86 25.17 -7.09
N GLY A 19 -1.83 25.32 -6.19
CA GLY A 19 -3.20 25.72 -6.50
C GLY A 19 -4.17 24.53 -6.62
N PRO A 20 -5.44 24.79 -7.00
CA PRO A 20 -6.48 23.76 -7.12
C PRO A 20 -6.14 22.80 -8.27
N SER A 21 -6.15 21.50 -7.96
CA SER A 21 -5.90 20.41 -8.92
C SER A 21 -6.99 19.35 -8.82
N CYS A 22 -7.32 18.75 -9.96
CA CYS A 22 -8.25 17.63 -10.03
C CYS A 22 -7.49 16.31 -9.85
N LEU A 23 -7.79 15.62 -8.75
CA LEU A 23 -7.18 14.35 -8.38
C LEU A 23 -8.18 13.21 -8.58
N PRO A 24 -7.75 12.03 -9.04
CA PRO A 24 -8.67 10.92 -9.27
C PRO A 24 -9.31 10.44 -7.97
N THR A 25 -10.58 10.04 -8.06
CA THR A 25 -11.34 9.41 -6.96
C THR A 25 -12.29 8.34 -7.47
N CYS A 26 -12.31 7.21 -6.77
CA CYS A 26 -13.31 6.15 -6.91
C CYS A 26 -14.38 6.20 -5.82
N GLU A 27 -14.33 7.15 -4.88
CA GLU A 27 -15.29 7.23 -3.79
C GLU A 27 -16.71 7.48 -4.31
N GLY A 28 -17.68 6.73 -3.75
CA GLY A 28 -19.08 6.79 -4.19
C GLY A 28 -19.35 6.15 -5.55
N ARG A 29 -18.39 5.38 -6.10
CA ARG A 29 -18.52 4.67 -7.38
C ARG A 29 -18.28 3.19 -7.20
N ALA A 30 -18.92 2.39 -8.04
CA ALA A 30 -18.57 0.99 -8.17
C ALA A 30 -17.27 0.88 -8.98
N CYS A 31 -16.26 0.23 -8.40
CA CYS A 31 -15.08 -0.16 -9.16
C CYS A 31 -15.42 -1.34 -10.10
N PRO A 32 -14.64 -1.51 -11.18
CA PRO A 32 -14.74 -2.69 -12.05
C PRO A 32 -14.68 -4.00 -11.26
N GLU A 33 -15.24 -5.07 -11.83
CA GLU A 33 -15.25 -6.39 -11.17
C GLU A 33 -13.83 -6.84 -10.78
N GLY A 34 -13.66 -7.29 -9.54
CA GLY A 34 -12.37 -7.68 -8.97
C GLY A 34 -11.50 -6.53 -8.45
N GLN A 35 -11.92 -5.27 -8.62
CA GLN A 35 -11.25 -4.10 -8.07
C GLN A 35 -12.03 -3.50 -6.91
N VAL A 36 -11.31 -2.90 -5.98
CA VAL A 36 -11.88 -2.16 -4.86
C VAL A 36 -11.32 -0.76 -4.85
N CYS A 37 -12.11 0.18 -4.32
CA CYS A 37 -11.69 1.56 -4.19
C CYS A 37 -10.72 1.67 -3.01
N ILE A 38 -9.46 2.01 -3.28
CA ILE A 38 -8.42 2.14 -2.26
C ILE A 38 -7.76 3.51 -2.30
N GLN A 39 -7.30 3.97 -1.14
CA GLN A 39 -6.51 5.19 -0.99
C GLN A 39 -5.05 4.83 -0.74
N PRO A 40 -4.15 4.92 -1.72
CA PRO A 40 -2.76 4.56 -1.49
C PRO A 40 -2.04 5.57 -0.59
N ASP A 41 -1.03 5.09 0.17
CA ASP A 41 -0.26 5.92 1.11
C ASP A 41 0.50 7.06 0.43
N MET A 42 0.92 6.87 -0.83
CA MET A 42 1.75 7.83 -1.55
C MET A 42 1.02 9.15 -1.83
N GLU A 43 -0.31 9.12 -2.00
CA GLU A 43 -1.10 10.29 -2.38
C GLU A 43 -2.35 10.41 -1.53
N LYS A 44 -2.21 11.07 -0.37
CA LYS A 44 -3.33 11.33 0.54
C LYS A 44 -4.53 11.95 -0.20
N GLY A 45 -5.69 11.33 -0.07
CA GLY A 45 -6.93 11.81 -0.67
C GLY A 45 -7.13 11.42 -2.13
N VAL A 46 -6.13 10.86 -2.81
CA VAL A 46 -6.36 10.16 -4.08
C VAL A 46 -6.98 8.80 -3.76
N SER A 47 -7.99 8.40 -4.51
CA SER A 47 -8.51 7.05 -4.47
C SER A 47 -8.60 6.47 -5.87
N VAL A 48 -8.19 5.20 -6.01
CA VAL A 48 -8.14 4.50 -7.28
C VAL A 48 -8.81 3.14 -7.16
N CYS A 49 -9.44 2.70 -8.25
CA CYS A 49 -9.87 1.32 -8.35
C CYS A 49 -8.66 0.45 -8.64
N ALA A 50 -8.34 -0.45 -7.72
CA ALA A 50 -7.23 -1.37 -7.87
C ALA A 50 -7.61 -2.77 -7.37
N GLN A 51 -6.99 -3.78 -7.96
CA GLN A 51 -6.99 -5.12 -7.42
C GLN A 51 -6.04 -5.14 -6.22
N VAL A 52 -6.57 -5.50 -5.04
CA VAL A 52 -5.76 -5.56 -3.82
C VAL A 52 -5.16 -6.94 -3.65
N HIS A 53 -3.84 -6.97 -3.59
CA HIS A 53 -3.04 -8.12 -3.22
C HIS A 53 -2.70 -8.05 -1.72
N GLY A 54 -2.79 -9.18 -1.02
CA GLY A 54 -2.62 -9.22 0.43
C GLY A 54 -3.89 -8.85 1.20
N GLN A 55 -3.74 -8.11 2.30
CA GLN A 55 -4.84 -7.73 3.19
C GLN A 55 -5.32 -6.31 2.87
N ASN A 56 -6.61 -6.15 2.52
CA ASN A 56 -7.22 -4.82 2.41
C ASN A 56 -7.47 -4.24 3.82
N CYS A 57 -6.48 -3.53 4.35
CA CYS A 57 -6.54 -2.95 5.68
C CYS A 57 -7.41 -1.68 5.81
N GLN A 58 -7.94 -1.18 4.67
CA GLN A 58 -8.92 -0.08 4.63
C GLN A 58 -10.35 -0.60 4.81
N GLU A 59 -10.60 -1.81 4.33
CA GLU A 59 -11.87 -2.50 4.55
C GLU A 59 -11.89 -3.21 5.91
N THR A 60 -10.81 -3.93 6.24
CA THR A 60 -10.66 -4.63 7.53
C THR A 60 -9.62 -3.91 8.39
N PRO A 61 -10.01 -3.29 9.52
CA PRO A 61 -9.08 -2.52 10.33
C PRO A 61 -7.94 -3.38 10.87
N CYS A 62 -6.75 -2.79 10.91
CA CYS A 62 -5.57 -3.47 11.45
C CYS A 62 -5.69 -3.70 12.96
N PRO A 63 -5.04 -4.76 13.48
CA PRO A 63 -4.89 -4.97 14.92
C PRO A 63 -4.24 -3.76 15.62
N GLU A 64 -4.48 -3.64 16.93
CA GLU A 64 -3.94 -2.53 17.73
C GLU A 64 -2.41 -2.43 17.60
N GLY A 65 -1.92 -1.20 17.40
CA GLY A 65 -0.49 -0.91 17.19
C GLY A 65 0.01 -1.07 15.76
N GLN A 66 -0.75 -1.68 14.86
CA GLN A 66 -0.39 -1.78 13.44
C GLN A 66 -1.03 -0.62 12.65
N LYS A 67 -0.35 -0.15 11.60
CA LYS A 67 -0.93 0.79 10.64
C LYS A 67 -1.26 0.07 9.34
N CYS A 68 -2.38 0.47 8.75
CA CYS A 68 -2.69 0.07 7.39
C CYS A 68 -1.67 0.70 6.44
N SER A 69 -1.07 -0.13 5.58
CA SER A 69 -0.29 0.36 4.47
C SER A 69 -0.84 -0.19 3.15
N MET A 70 -1.18 0.74 2.26
CA MET A 70 -1.68 0.49 0.92
C MET A 70 -0.67 1.07 -0.07
N TRP A 71 0.08 0.21 -0.73
CA TRP A 71 1.09 0.59 -1.71
C TRP A 71 0.56 0.35 -3.12
N ASN A 72 0.65 1.36 -3.97
CA ASN A 72 0.57 1.21 -5.41
C ASN A 72 1.80 1.88 -6.03
N THR A 73 2.08 1.58 -7.29
CA THR A 73 3.18 2.23 -8.02
C THR A 73 2.66 2.79 -9.34
N PHE A 74 3.34 3.77 -9.91
CA PHE A 74 2.98 4.30 -11.23
C PHE A 74 3.05 3.24 -12.33
N SER A 75 3.89 2.21 -12.18
CA SER A 75 4.00 1.08 -13.12
C SER A 75 2.81 0.12 -13.00
N HIS A 76 2.19 0.04 -11.82
CA HIS A 76 1.05 -0.82 -11.53
C HIS A 76 -0.11 0.02 -10.95
N PRO A 77 -0.72 0.92 -11.75
CA PRO A 77 -1.72 1.87 -11.24
C PRO A 77 -3.06 1.21 -10.86
N TYR A 78 -3.31 -0.01 -11.36
CA TYR A 78 -4.54 -0.78 -11.12
C TYR A 78 -4.33 -1.96 -10.15
N GLU A 79 -3.14 -2.06 -9.55
CA GLU A 79 -2.84 -3.06 -8.53
C GLU A 79 -2.32 -2.36 -7.29
N ALA A 80 -2.71 -2.87 -6.12
CA ALA A 80 -2.26 -2.34 -4.85
C ALA A 80 -1.91 -3.49 -3.91
N TRP A 81 -0.87 -3.31 -3.11
CA TRP A 81 -0.46 -4.25 -2.07
C TRP A 81 -0.89 -3.69 -0.74
N GLY A 82 -1.83 -4.38 -0.10
CA GLY A 82 -2.34 -4.04 1.20
C GLY A 82 -1.74 -4.93 2.27
N THR A 83 -1.28 -4.32 3.37
CA THR A 83 -0.87 -5.08 4.54
C THR A 83 -0.94 -4.22 5.80
N CYS A 84 -1.15 -4.86 6.95
CA CYS A 84 -0.99 -4.23 8.24
C CYS A 84 0.48 -4.29 8.65
N ILE A 85 1.12 -3.12 8.73
CA ILE A 85 2.52 -3.01 9.13
C ILE A 85 2.62 -2.61 10.59
N LEU A 86 3.50 -3.30 11.31
CA LEU A 86 4.00 -2.84 12.59
C LEU A 86 5.31 -2.09 12.32
N TYR A 87 5.40 -0.83 12.76
CA TYR A 87 6.66 -0.10 12.63
C TYR A 87 7.69 -0.64 13.61
N CYS A 88 8.93 -0.65 13.17
CA CYS A 88 10.07 -1.06 13.98
C CYS A 88 11.22 -0.10 13.72
N ASP A 89 12.06 0.08 14.72
CA ASP A 89 13.27 0.88 14.60
C ASP A 89 14.47 -0.04 14.82
N GLU A 90 15.63 0.28 14.22
CA GLU A 90 16.85 -0.49 14.43
C GLU A 90 17.30 -0.50 15.91
N GLU A 91 16.88 0.52 16.68
CA GLU A 91 17.11 0.62 18.13
C GLU A 91 16.13 -0.23 18.96
N ASN A 92 15.00 -0.67 18.39
CA ASN A 92 14.00 -1.52 19.04
C ASN A 92 13.58 -2.71 18.14
N PRO A 93 14.50 -3.64 17.84
CA PRO A 93 14.23 -4.78 16.95
C PRO A 93 13.27 -5.83 17.55
N ALA A 94 13.05 -5.79 18.88
CA ALA A 94 12.13 -6.68 19.58
C ALA A 94 10.63 -6.38 19.32
N SER A 95 10.33 -5.33 18.55
CA SER A 95 8.96 -4.96 18.21
C SER A 95 8.30 -5.91 17.22
N CYS A 96 9.06 -6.68 16.44
CA CYS A 96 8.48 -7.57 15.44
C CYS A 96 8.06 -8.92 16.03
N PRO A 97 6.86 -9.44 15.66
CA PRO A 97 6.41 -10.76 16.09
C PRO A 97 7.27 -11.88 15.50
N GLU A 98 7.13 -13.09 16.07
CA GLU A 98 7.87 -14.27 15.60
C GLU A 98 7.62 -14.53 14.10
N GLY A 99 8.69 -14.80 13.35
CA GLY A 99 8.63 -14.95 11.89
C GLY A 99 8.65 -13.64 11.10
N PHE A 100 8.77 -12.49 11.77
CA PHE A 100 8.93 -11.18 11.13
C PHE A 100 10.28 -10.57 11.48
N VAL A 101 10.82 -9.79 10.55
CA VAL A 101 12.08 -9.05 10.68
C VAL A 101 11.85 -7.58 10.38
N CYS A 102 12.62 -6.72 11.05
CA CYS A 102 12.58 -5.29 10.76
C CYS A 102 13.30 -5.01 9.44
N SER A 103 12.56 -4.56 8.42
CA SER A 103 13.08 -4.24 7.10
C SER A 103 12.51 -2.89 6.65
N ILE A 104 13.39 -1.91 6.46
CA ILE A 104 13.04 -0.51 6.13
C ILE A 104 11.97 0.06 7.08
N GLY A 105 12.19 -0.11 8.39
CA GLY A 105 11.32 0.47 9.41
C GLY A 105 9.94 -0.18 9.57
N ALA A 106 9.70 -1.32 8.91
CA ALA A 106 8.47 -2.10 9.05
C ALA A 106 8.78 -3.57 9.31
N CYS A 107 8.01 -4.20 10.20
CA CYS A 107 8.03 -5.63 10.40
C CYS A 107 7.46 -6.32 9.18
N ARG A 108 8.29 -7.11 8.50
CA ARG A 108 7.91 -7.88 7.31
C ARG A 108 8.23 -9.34 7.54
N LYS A 109 7.42 -10.22 6.95
CA LYS A 109 7.62 -11.67 7.06
C LYS A 109 9.03 -12.03 6.59
N SER A 110 9.78 -12.78 7.39
CA SER A 110 11.09 -13.26 6.99
C SER A 110 10.94 -14.30 5.88
N CYS A 111 11.93 -14.37 5.01
CA CYS A 111 11.97 -15.36 3.94
C CYS A 111 13.39 -15.84 3.71
N ASP A 112 13.50 -17.05 3.19
CA ASP A 112 14.76 -17.60 2.69
C ASP A 112 14.71 -17.55 1.16
N PRO A 113 15.65 -16.84 0.48
CA PRO A 113 15.68 -16.79 -0.99
C PRO A 113 15.92 -18.17 -1.63
N ALA A 114 16.42 -19.17 -0.89
CA ALA A 114 16.56 -20.54 -1.36
C ALA A 114 15.22 -21.30 -1.41
N VAL A 115 14.19 -20.80 -0.72
CA VAL A 115 12.85 -21.40 -0.70
C VAL A 115 11.95 -20.64 -1.69
N PRO A 116 11.59 -21.26 -2.83
CA PRO A 116 10.66 -20.64 -3.77
C PRO A 116 9.29 -20.41 -3.12
N ASP A 117 8.62 -19.33 -3.50
CA ASP A 117 7.26 -18.97 -3.04
C ASP A 117 7.09 -18.83 -1.50
N ALA A 118 8.17 -18.64 -0.74
CA ALA A 118 8.10 -18.46 0.72
C ALA A 118 7.19 -17.29 1.16
N CYS A 119 7.00 -16.31 0.27
CA CYS A 119 6.22 -15.11 0.50
C CYS A 119 4.77 -15.20 0.00
N GLY A 120 4.45 -16.19 -0.82
CA GLY A 120 3.14 -16.32 -1.47
C GLY A 120 2.99 -15.46 -2.72
N PRO A 121 1.82 -15.51 -3.36
CA PRO A 121 1.57 -14.85 -4.64
C PRO A 121 1.66 -13.32 -4.50
N HIS A 122 2.23 -12.66 -5.53
CA HIS A 122 2.46 -11.21 -5.59
C HIS A 122 3.45 -10.65 -4.56
N TYR A 123 4.23 -11.50 -3.91
CA TYR A 123 5.33 -11.10 -3.04
C TYR A 123 6.59 -11.90 -3.37
N LYS A 124 7.74 -11.20 -3.41
CA LYS A 124 9.05 -11.79 -3.63
C LYS A 124 9.90 -11.74 -2.36
N CYS A 125 10.76 -12.73 -2.20
CA CYS A 125 11.80 -12.65 -1.17
C CYS A 125 12.89 -11.69 -1.64
N HIS A 126 12.97 -10.52 -0.99
CA HIS A 126 13.86 -9.45 -1.41
C HIS A 126 14.65 -8.89 -0.22
N ARG A 127 15.85 -8.40 -0.52
CA ARG A 127 16.71 -7.70 0.43
C ARG A 127 17.26 -6.44 -0.23
N TYR A 128 16.87 -5.29 0.32
CA TYR A 128 17.21 -3.98 -0.24
C TYR A 128 18.71 -3.65 -0.20
N SER A 129 19.42 -4.13 0.82
CA SER A 129 20.88 -4.03 0.93
C SER A 129 21.40 -5.07 1.90
N GLU A 130 22.72 -5.27 1.92
CA GLU A 130 23.36 -6.22 2.85
C GLU A 130 23.09 -5.92 4.33
N LYS A 131 22.70 -4.67 4.64
CA LYS A 131 22.33 -4.22 5.98
C LYS A 131 20.97 -4.75 6.44
N TYR A 132 20.03 -4.97 5.52
CA TYR A 132 18.69 -5.41 5.86
C TYR A 132 18.56 -6.94 5.81
N PRO A 133 17.70 -7.55 6.64
CA PRO A 133 17.41 -8.98 6.52
C PRO A 133 16.57 -9.27 5.26
N TRP A 134 16.61 -10.52 4.80
CA TRP A 134 15.70 -11.01 3.77
C TRP A 134 14.26 -10.99 4.27
N ALA A 135 13.39 -10.34 3.53
CA ALA A 135 11.99 -10.21 3.88
C ALA A 135 11.10 -10.27 2.64
N CYS A 136 9.85 -10.63 2.86
CA CYS A 136 8.82 -10.59 1.84
C CYS A 136 8.48 -9.14 1.50
N ASP A 137 8.62 -8.81 0.23
CA ASP A 137 8.34 -7.49 -0.33
C ASP A 137 7.36 -7.64 -1.51
N PRO A 138 6.50 -6.65 -1.77
CA PRO A 138 5.64 -6.65 -2.95
C PRO A 138 6.42 -6.97 -4.23
N ASP A 139 5.87 -7.84 -5.08
CA ASP A 139 6.41 -8.10 -6.40
C ASP A 139 5.91 -7.04 -7.39
N ILE A 140 6.44 -5.83 -7.21
CA ILE A 140 6.33 -4.66 -8.09
C ILE A 140 7.51 -4.58 -9.07
#